data_AF-A0A9P8E1W4-F1
#
_entry.id   AF-A0A9P8E1W4-F1
#
_cell.length_a   1.000
_cell.length_b   1.000
_cell.length_c   1.000
_cell.angle_alpha   90.00
_cell.angle_beta   90.00
_cell.angle_gamma   90.00
#
_symmetry.space_group_name_H-M   'P 1'
#
loop_
_entity.id
_entity.type
_entity.pdbx_description
1 polymer ?
#
loop_
_entity_poly.entity_id
_entity_poly.type
_entity_poly.pdbx_seq_one_letter_code
_entity_poly.pdbx_strand_id
1 'polypeptide(L)'
;METYYGHVRTPGDAILLFEACRIGLLPRVQRRLSEKERLSIKSGSVFVWDEREAGMRRWTDGKSWSASRVSGSFLTYREMEGKRGGSTFSAAPKAPAAKDHDASDDGPDGYRYKPDGLI
;
A
#
# COMPACT_ATOMS: atom_id res chain seq x y z
N MET A 1 9.03 -6.05 -9.11
CA MET A 1 10.26 -6.57 -8.49
C MET A 1 10.08 -6.46 -7.00
N GLU A 2 9.98 -7.58 -6.31
CA GLU A 2 9.85 -7.65 -4.84
C GLU A 2 11.22 -8.05 -4.25
N THR A 3 11.53 -7.62 -3.03
CA THR A 3 12.74 -8.08 -2.30
C THR A 3 12.50 -9.47 -1.72
N TYR A 4 11.31 -9.71 -1.19
CA TYR A 4 10.91 -10.95 -0.54
C TYR A 4 9.39 -11.13 -0.66
N TYR A 5 8.92 -12.38 -0.61
CA TYR A 5 7.51 -12.72 -0.56
C TYR A 5 7.20 -13.49 0.73
N GLY A 6 6.44 -12.88 1.64
CA GLY A 6 6.11 -13.44 2.94
C GLY A 6 5.58 -12.39 3.91
N HIS A 7 5.73 -12.63 5.21
CA HIS A 7 5.17 -11.73 6.24
C HIS A 7 6.25 -11.31 7.24
N VAL A 8 6.36 -10.00 7.47
CA VAL A 8 7.24 -9.41 8.48
C VAL A 8 6.41 -9.17 9.74
N ARG A 9 6.56 -10.02 10.75
CA ARG A 9 5.75 -9.97 11.97
C ARG A 9 6.47 -9.22 13.10
N THR A 10 7.79 -9.39 13.17
CA THR A 10 8.61 -8.91 14.28
C THR A 10 9.77 -8.04 13.77
N PRO A 11 10.35 -7.18 14.63
CA PRO A 11 11.58 -6.47 14.28
C PRO A 11 12.74 -7.43 13.91
N GLY A 12 12.77 -8.63 14.49
CA GLY A 12 13.75 -9.67 14.14
C GLY A 12 13.65 -10.10 12.68
N ASP A 13 12.43 -10.28 12.16
CA ASP A 13 12.21 -10.62 10.75
C ASP A 13 12.75 -9.51 9.83
N ALA A 14 12.53 -8.24 10.20
CA ALA A 14 13.05 -7.10 9.46
C ALA A 14 14.60 -7.04 9.46
N ILE A 15 15.23 -7.34 10.59
CA ILE A 15 16.70 -7.41 10.70
C ILE A 15 17.26 -8.50 9.80
N LEU A 16 16.64 -9.68 9.74
CA LEU A 16 17.05 -10.75 8.84
C LEU A 16 16.97 -10.34 7.36
N LEU A 17 15.89 -9.65 6.98
CA LEU A 17 15.75 -9.12 5.62
C LEU A 17 16.80 -8.06 5.29
N PHE A 18 17.11 -7.17 6.24
CA PHE A 18 18.17 -6.17 6.06
C PHE A 18 19.54 -6.82 5.90
N GLU A 19 19.87 -7.83 6.71
CA GLU A 19 21.13 -8.56 6.61
C GLU A 19 21.22 -9.30 5.27
N ALA A 20 20.17 -10.03 4.88
CA ALA A 20 20.12 -10.73 3.59
C ALA A 20 20.28 -9.77 2.40
N CYS A 21 19.72 -8.56 2.49
CA CYS A 21 19.98 -7.50 1.51
C CYS A 21 21.43 -7.04 1.55
N ARG A 22 22.00 -6.77 2.73
CA ARG A 22 23.37 -6.25 2.91
C ARG A 22 24.42 -7.16 2.28
N ILE A 23 24.28 -8.47 2.44
CA ILE A 23 25.20 -9.48 1.87
C ILE A 23 24.86 -9.87 0.42
N GLY A 24 23.81 -9.29 -0.17
CA GLY A 24 23.44 -9.51 -1.57
C GLY A 24 22.65 -10.79 -1.85
N LEU A 25 22.12 -11.47 -0.82
CA LEU A 25 21.24 -12.63 -1.01
C LEU A 25 19.85 -12.25 -1.53
N LEU A 26 19.32 -11.11 -1.06
CA LEU A 26 18.04 -10.57 -1.53
C LEU A 26 18.25 -9.25 -2.27
N PRO A 27 17.51 -8.99 -3.36
CA PRO A 27 17.63 -7.74 -4.10
C PRO A 27 17.00 -6.58 -3.33
N ARG A 28 17.67 -5.43 -3.33
CA ARG A 28 17.08 -4.16 -2.87
C ARG A 28 16.40 -3.44 -4.02
N VAL A 29 15.39 -2.65 -3.70
CA VAL A 29 14.82 -1.68 -4.64
C VAL A 29 15.77 -0.50 -4.77
N GLN A 30 16.31 -0.27 -5.97
CA GLN A 30 17.31 0.77 -6.26
C GLN A 30 16.72 1.98 -7.04
N ARG A 31 15.42 1.98 -7.31
CA ARG A 31 14.72 3.06 -8.01
C ARG A 31 13.23 3.03 -7.69
N ARG A 32 12.51 4.09 -8.04
CA ARG A 32 11.04 4.08 -8.00
C ARG A 32 10.47 2.95 -8.88
N LEU A 33 9.40 2.33 -8.39
CA LEU A 33 8.61 1.39 -9.17
C LEU A 33 7.95 2.09 -10.36
N SER A 34 8.02 1.43 -11.51
CA SER A 34 7.19 1.70 -12.68
C SER A 34 5.71 1.44 -12.37
N GLU A 35 4.82 1.95 -13.20
CA GLU A 35 3.38 1.72 -13.07
C GLU A 35 3.03 0.22 -13.08
N LYS A 36 3.61 -0.54 -14.01
CA LYS A 36 3.44 -2.01 -14.08
C LYS A 36 3.87 -2.70 -12.78
N GLU A 37 5.00 -2.29 -12.20
CA GLU A 37 5.48 -2.86 -10.94
C GLU A 37 4.56 -2.52 -9.76
N ARG A 38 3.98 -1.31 -9.73
CA ARG A 38 3.00 -0.92 -8.70
C ARG A 38 1.73 -1.74 -8.76
N LEU A 39 1.24 -2.02 -9.97
CA LEU A 39 0.06 -2.88 -10.17
C LEU A 39 0.30 -4.32 -9.70
N SER A 40 1.55 -4.75 -9.58
CA SER A 40 1.89 -6.10 -9.11
C SER A 40 1.98 -6.24 -7.59
N ILE A 41 1.85 -5.15 -6.83
CA ILE A 41 1.89 -5.17 -5.35
C ILE A 41 0.65 -5.89 -4.82
N LYS A 42 0.88 -6.89 -3.96
CA LYS A 42 -0.14 -7.76 -3.40
C LYS A 42 0.20 -8.13 -1.96
N SER A 43 -0.71 -8.85 -1.31
CA SER A 43 -0.45 -9.40 0.01
C SER A 43 0.80 -10.28 -0.03
N GLY A 44 1.70 -10.07 0.93
CA GLY A 44 2.99 -10.75 1.02
C GLY A 44 4.15 -10.07 0.28
N SER A 45 3.91 -9.06 -0.56
CA SER A 45 4.99 -8.31 -1.22
C SER A 45 5.80 -7.52 -0.19
N VAL A 46 7.11 -7.78 -0.10
CA VAL A 46 8.03 -7.04 0.77
C VAL A 46 9.09 -6.34 -0.06
N PHE A 47 9.33 -5.07 0.25
CA PHE A 47 10.30 -4.20 -0.44
C PHE A 47 11.27 -3.59 0.56
N VAL A 48 12.56 -3.71 0.29
CA VAL A 48 13.64 -3.09 1.07
C VAL A 48 14.39 -2.14 0.15
N TRP A 49 14.64 -0.91 0.60
CA TRP A 49 15.40 0.08 -0.15
C TRP A 49 16.31 0.89 0.77
N ASP A 50 17.41 1.39 0.22
CA ASP A 50 18.23 2.42 0.84
C ASP A 50 17.82 3.81 0.28
N GLU A 51 17.68 4.80 1.16
CA GLU A 51 17.20 6.14 0.80
C GLU A 51 18.10 6.83 -0.24
N ARG A 52 19.42 6.66 -0.12
CA ARG A 52 20.41 7.31 -1.00
C ARG A 52 20.55 6.56 -2.32
N GLU A 53 20.67 5.23 -2.25
CA GLU A 53 20.78 4.35 -3.42
C GLU A 53 19.56 4.51 -4.34
N ALA A 54 18.36 4.53 -3.75
CA ALA A 54 17.12 4.62 -4.52
C ALA A 54 16.62 6.05 -4.79
N GLY A 55 17.18 7.05 -4.11
CA GLY A 55 16.67 8.42 -4.15
C GLY A 55 15.24 8.55 -3.61
N MET A 56 14.86 7.69 -2.65
CA MET A 56 13.49 7.59 -2.13
C MET A 56 13.44 7.79 -0.61
N ARG A 57 12.99 8.96 -0.17
CA ARG A 57 12.75 9.27 1.26
C ARG A 57 11.45 8.69 1.81
N ARG A 58 10.51 8.40 0.91
CA ARG A 58 9.18 7.85 1.22
C ARG A 58 8.78 6.87 0.13
N TRP A 59 8.12 5.79 0.55
CA TRP A 59 7.48 4.85 -0.35
C TRP A 59 6.26 5.47 -1.04
N THR A 60 6.07 5.16 -2.32
CA THR A 60 4.90 5.58 -3.10
C THR A 60 4.51 4.47 -4.07
N ASP A 61 3.38 3.83 -3.83
CA ASP A 61 2.85 2.73 -4.66
C ASP A 61 1.60 3.10 -5.46
N GLY A 62 1.05 4.30 -5.25
CA GLY A 62 -0.17 4.76 -5.95
C GLY A 62 -1.47 4.22 -5.35
N LYS A 63 -1.44 3.55 -4.19
CA LYS A 63 -2.64 3.15 -3.45
C LYS A 63 -3.09 4.25 -2.49
N SER A 64 -4.38 4.23 -2.15
CA SER A 64 -4.94 5.09 -1.09
C SER A 64 -4.82 4.36 0.24
N TRP A 65 -4.19 5.00 1.23
CA TRP A 65 -3.86 4.41 2.52
C TRP A 65 -4.48 5.22 3.65
N SER A 66 -4.94 4.53 4.70
CA SER A 66 -5.45 5.17 5.92
C SER A 66 -4.37 6.03 6.61
N ALA A 67 -4.77 6.77 7.64
CA ALA A 67 -3.79 7.34 8.57
C ALA A 67 -2.95 6.23 9.23
N SER A 68 -1.71 6.55 9.57
CA SER A 68 -0.78 5.61 10.20
C SER A 68 -1.27 5.18 11.57
N ARG A 69 -1.15 3.88 11.87
CA ARG A 69 -1.32 3.34 13.22
C ARG A 69 -0.01 2.73 13.69
N VAL A 70 0.33 2.94 14.95
CA VAL A 70 1.52 2.33 15.56
C VAL A 70 1.17 0.92 16.01
N SER A 71 1.98 -0.06 15.62
CA SER A 71 1.90 -1.45 16.06
C SER A 71 3.29 -1.94 16.45
N GLY A 72 3.63 -1.79 17.74
CA GLY A 72 4.99 -2.01 18.22
C GLY A 72 5.99 -1.10 17.49
N SER A 73 6.99 -1.70 16.84
CA SER A 73 8.00 -0.99 16.05
C SER A 73 7.58 -0.66 14.62
N PHE A 74 6.34 -0.99 14.22
CA PHE A 74 5.86 -0.81 12.85
C PHE A 74 4.79 0.27 12.75
N LEU A 75 4.72 0.91 11.58
CA LEU A 75 3.56 1.68 11.16
C LEU A 75 2.71 0.82 10.23
N THR A 76 1.41 0.73 10.50
CA THR A 76 0.45 -0.02 9.69
C THR A 76 -0.56 0.92 9.05
N TYR A 77 -1.02 0.53 7.87
CA TYR A 77 -1.91 1.31 7.01
C TYR A 77 -2.91 0.35 6.38
N ARG A 78 -4.19 0.70 6.31
CA ARG A 78 -5.18 -0.12 5.58
C ARG A 78 -5.47 0.51 4.23
N GLU A 79 -5.54 -0.32 3.19
CA GLU A 79 -5.90 0.13 1.86
C GLU A 79 -7.36 0.63 1.87
N MET A 80 -7.54 1.83 1.35
CA MET A 80 -8.84 2.48 1.21
C MET A 80 -9.34 2.36 -0.22
N GLU A 81 -10.64 2.50 -0.39
CA GLU A 81 -11.22 2.77 -1.70
C GLU A 81 -10.64 4.09 -2.19
N GLY A 82 -9.96 4.05 -3.35
CA GLY A 82 -9.53 5.28 -3.99
C GLY A 82 -10.76 6.08 -4.40
N LYS A 83 -10.69 7.41 -4.31
CA LYS A 83 -11.65 8.27 -5.01
C LYS A 83 -11.64 7.84 -6.47
N ARG A 84 -12.73 7.22 -6.96
CA ARG A 84 -12.95 7.08 -8.40
C ARG A 84 -12.94 8.50 -8.98
N GLY A 85 -11.88 8.90 -9.67
CA GLY A 85 -11.85 10.18 -10.35
C GLY A 85 -10.45 10.77 -10.52
N GLY A 86 -9.77 10.33 -11.57
CA GLY A 86 -8.48 10.88 -11.96
C GLY A 86 -8.10 10.75 -13.43
N SER A 87 -9.05 10.45 -14.33
CA SER A 87 -8.99 10.79 -15.78
C SER A 87 -10.16 10.14 -16.53
N THR A 88 -11.17 10.95 -16.88
CA THR A 88 -11.90 10.90 -18.16
C THR A 88 -13.04 11.91 -18.08
N PHE A 89 -13.01 12.90 -18.97
CA PHE A 89 -14.17 13.69 -19.33
C PHE A 89 -15.26 12.75 -19.87
N SER A 90 -16.37 12.63 -19.16
CA SER A 90 -17.68 12.30 -19.74
C SER A 90 -18.78 12.58 -18.74
N ALA A 91 -19.54 13.65 -19.00
CA ALA A 91 -20.81 13.92 -18.35
C ALA A 91 -21.88 12.98 -18.91
N ALA A 92 -22.75 12.42 -18.05
CA ALA A 92 -24.21 12.17 -18.19
C ALA A 92 -24.69 11.13 -17.13
N PRO A 93 -26.01 10.91 -16.87
CA PRO A 93 -26.67 11.34 -15.64
C PRO A 93 -27.21 10.20 -14.75
N LYS A 94 -27.66 10.58 -13.53
CA LYS A 94 -28.16 9.74 -12.43
C LYS A 94 -29.44 8.94 -12.75
N ALA A 95 -29.53 7.72 -12.21
CA ALA A 95 -30.77 7.00 -11.91
C ALA A 95 -30.80 6.58 -10.42
N PRO A 96 -31.95 6.57 -9.71
CA PRO A 96 -32.02 6.28 -8.28
C PRO A 96 -32.58 4.87 -7.97
N ALA A 97 -32.00 4.18 -6.99
CA ALA A 97 -32.57 3.11 -6.14
C ALA A 97 -31.39 2.33 -5.50
N ALA A 98 -31.39 1.80 -4.28
CA ALA A 98 -32.33 1.73 -3.17
C ALA A 98 -31.48 1.67 -1.88
N LYS A 99 -32.09 2.02 -0.73
CA LYS A 99 -31.45 1.94 0.58
C LYS A 99 -31.48 0.49 1.08
N ASP A 100 -30.33 -0.03 1.49
CA ASP A 100 -30.24 -1.02 2.57
C ASP A 100 -29.24 -0.50 3.60
N HIS A 101 -29.72 -0.39 4.84
CA HIS A 101 -28.95 0.02 6.00
C HIS A 101 -28.13 -1.18 6.49
N ASP A 102 -26.80 -1.07 6.40
CA ASP A 102 -25.93 -1.71 7.38
C ASP A 102 -24.81 -0.73 7.78
N ALA A 103 -24.47 -0.77 9.07
CA ALA A 103 -23.80 0.28 9.80
C ALA A 103 -22.46 0.71 9.16
N SER A 104 -22.41 1.93 8.64
CA SER A 104 -21.18 2.56 8.16
C SER A 104 -20.85 3.79 9.00
N ASP A 105 -19.68 3.71 9.62
CA ASP A 105 -18.89 4.85 10.10
C ASP A 105 -18.61 5.78 8.91
N ASP A 106 -19.61 6.58 8.56
CA ASP A 106 -19.58 7.54 7.45
C ASP A 106 -18.87 8.79 7.95
N GLY A 107 -17.54 8.74 7.96
CA GLY A 107 -16.74 9.95 8.04
C GLY A 107 -17.07 10.86 6.84
N PRO A 108 -17.16 12.19 7.02
CA PRO A 108 -17.76 13.13 6.06
C PRO A 108 -17.11 13.18 4.66
N ASP A 109 -16.02 12.45 4.44
CA ASP A 109 -15.21 12.50 3.23
C ASP A 109 -15.31 11.25 2.33
N GLY A 110 -16.15 10.26 2.67
CA GLY A 110 -16.39 9.08 1.83
C GLY A 110 -15.20 8.13 1.71
N TYR A 111 -14.25 8.17 2.64
CA TYR A 111 -13.14 7.23 2.71
C TYR A 111 -13.61 5.93 3.38
N ARG A 112 -13.74 4.86 2.59
CA ARG A 112 -14.07 3.51 3.10
C ARG A 112 -12.87 2.58 2.96
N TYR A 113 -12.71 1.66 3.91
CA TYR A 113 -11.74 0.59 3.79
C TYR A 113 -12.14 -0.34 2.66
N LYS A 114 -11.17 -0.81 1.86
CA LYS A 114 -11.46 -1.89 0.90
C LYS A 114 -11.67 -3.20 1.68
N PRO A 115 -12.77 -3.94 1.43
CA PRO A 115 -13.04 -5.22 2.11
C PRO A 115 -11.88 -6.23 2.01
N ASP A 116 -11.27 -6.36 0.82
CA ASP A 116 -10.11 -7.23 0.56
C ASP A 116 -8.83 -6.40 0.33
N GLY A 117 -8.72 -5.26 1.01
CA GLY A 117 -7.59 -4.34 0.91
C GLY A 117 -6.32 -4.88 1.56
N LEU A 118 -5.18 -4.29 1.17
CA LEU A 118 -3.90 -4.54 1.84
C LEU A 118 -3.86 -3.91 3.25
N ILE A 119 -2.96 -4.43 4.08
CA ILE A 119 -2.64 -3.97 5.45
C ILE A 119 -1.11 -3.80 5.57
#